data_AF-A0A397DQ33-F1
#
_entry.id   AF-A0A397DQ33-F1
#
_cell.length_a   1.000
_cell.length_b   1.000
_cell.length_c   1.000
_cell.angle_alpha   90.00
_cell.angle_beta   90.00
_cell.angle_gamma   90.00
#
_symmetry.space_group_name_H-M   'P 1'
#
loop_
_entity.id
_entity.type
_entity.pdbx_description
1 polymer ?
#
loop_
_entity_poly.entity_id
_entity_poly.type
_entity_poly.pdbx_seq_one_letter_code
_entity_poly.pdbx_strand_id
1 'polypeptide(L)'
;MEDRVPPCLTPGHAWKEVIHRDTVSWLAYWNENVMGGIKYVWLAASSSFKGKADMEKYEKARRLKNCIAKIRKDYTDGLTAKDMFTRQRSTAMWVIDVLALRVGNEKGEDEADTVGCCSLRVEHASFNATNCELTLSFLGKDSMPYNNTIQLAVYGTVGEQVFNNLKSFCAKKEPHQDIFHELSVTELNKHLSSLMPGLSAKVFRTFNASVTLEKELPRVLPGDDVAVKIVSYNDANRKVRFIR
;
A
#
# COMPACT_ATOMS: atom_id res chain seq x y z
N MET A 1 -14.27 8.64 40.50
CA MET A 1 -12.85 8.42 40.87
C MET A 1 -12.06 8.59 39.59
N GLU A 2 -11.18 9.59 39.52
CA GLU A 2 -10.17 9.60 38.45
C GLU A 2 -9.29 8.37 38.65
N ASP A 3 -9.28 7.47 37.67
CA ASP A 3 -8.40 6.31 37.67
C ASP A 3 -6.96 6.82 37.63
N ARG A 4 -6.31 6.85 38.79
CA ARG A 4 -4.93 7.33 38.94
C ARG A 4 -4.00 6.35 38.24
N VAL A 5 -3.13 6.88 37.37
CA VAL A 5 -2.04 6.11 36.77
C VAL A 5 -1.21 5.48 37.89
N PRO A 6 -0.94 4.15 37.84
CA PRO A 6 -0.18 3.48 38.88
C PRO A 6 1.18 4.16 39.12
N PRO A 7 1.64 4.30 40.38
CA PRO A 7 2.97 4.82 40.66
C PRO A 7 4.05 3.91 40.06
N CYS A 8 5.22 4.49 39.75
CA CYS A 8 6.36 3.69 39.30
C CYS A 8 6.76 2.73 40.43
N LEU A 9 6.70 1.42 40.17
CA LEU A 9 7.02 0.39 41.17
C LEU A 9 8.53 0.17 41.33
N THR A 10 9.35 0.78 40.47
CA THR A 10 10.81 0.63 40.49
C THR A 10 11.42 1.64 41.48
N PRO A 11 12.12 1.19 42.55
CA PRO A 11 12.74 2.10 43.51
C PRO A 11 13.69 3.12 42.86
N GLY A 12 13.62 4.37 43.31
CA GLY A 12 14.42 5.48 42.79
C GLY A 12 14.03 5.97 41.40
N HIS A 13 12.92 5.48 40.82
CA HIS A 13 12.46 5.86 39.49
C HIS A 13 11.07 6.51 39.53
N ALA A 14 10.77 7.29 38.49
CA ALA A 14 9.47 7.92 38.28
C ALA A 14 9.11 7.89 36.78
N TRP A 15 7.82 8.00 36.48
CA TRP A 15 7.37 8.24 35.11
C TRP A 15 7.90 9.59 34.62
N LYS A 16 8.33 9.65 33.35
CA LYS A 16 8.80 10.91 32.75
C LYS A 16 7.68 11.95 32.72
N GLU A 17 6.48 11.53 32.34
CA GLU A 17 5.27 12.34 32.35
C GLU A 17 4.05 11.42 32.49
N VAL A 18 2.97 11.97 33.03
CA VAL A 18 1.65 11.32 33.05
C VAL A 18 0.70 12.25 32.33
N ILE A 19 0.12 11.79 31.22
CA ILE A 19 -0.78 12.60 30.40
C ILE A 19 -2.13 11.90 30.23
N HIS A 20 -3.19 12.71 30.23
CA HIS A 20 -4.54 12.26 29.95
C HIS A 20 -4.97 12.78 28.58
N ARG A 21 -5.01 11.90 27.59
CA ARG A 21 -5.45 12.21 26.22
C ARG A 21 -6.46 11.15 25.77
N ASP A 22 -7.71 11.55 25.62
CA ASP A 22 -8.82 10.68 25.18
C ASP A 22 -8.91 10.52 23.65
N THR A 23 -8.05 11.22 22.91
CA THR A 23 -7.95 11.17 21.44
C THR A 23 -6.95 10.14 20.91
N VAL A 24 -6.23 9.45 21.80
CA VAL A 24 -5.23 8.42 21.44
C VAL A 24 -5.64 7.05 21.97
N SER A 25 -5.06 5.98 21.43
CA SER A 25 -5.35 4.60 21.87
C SER A 25 -4.16 3.86 22.49
N TRP A 26 -3.01 4.53 22.64
CA TRP A 26 -1.85 3.96 23.32
C TRP A 26 -1.97 4.17 24.82
N LEU A 27 -1.38 3.27 25.61
CA LEU A 27 -1.42 3.32 27.08
C LEU A 27 -0.13 3.91 27.66
N ALA A 28 1.00 3.70 26.97
CA ALA A 28 2.29 4.25 27.32
C ALA A 28 3.11 4.46 26.03
N TYR A 29 4.09 5.35 26.08
CA TYR A 29 4.99 5.58 24.97
C TYR A 29 6.38 5.99 25.47
N TRP A 30 7.40 5.82 24.63
CA TRP A 30 8.76 6.29 24.91
C TRP A 30 9.49 6.62 23.61
N ASN A 31 10.51 7.47 23.72
CA ASN A 31 11.43 7.74 22.61
C ASN A 31 12.50 6.66 22.61
N GLU A 32 12.64 5.99 21.49
CA GLU A 32 13.71 5.02 21.26
C GLU A 32 14.97 5.75 20.76
N ASN A 33 16.14 5.25 21.16
CA ASN A 33 17.41 5.96 21.06
C ASN A 33 18.23 5.64 19.80
N VAL A 34 17.81 4.69 18.96
CA VAL A 34 18.51 4.33 17.72
C VAL A 34 18.03 5.21 16.58
N MET A 35 16.71 5.29 16.37
CA MET A 35 16.12 6.08 15.27
C MET A 35 15.41 7.35 15.75
N GLY A 36 15.43 7.63 17.06
CA GLY A 36 14.69 8.75 17.65
C GLY A 36 13.16 8.59 17.59
N GLY A 37 12.67 7.42 17.18
CA GLY A 37 11.26 7.17 16.94
C GLY A 37 10.46 6.93 18.22
N ILE A 38 9.18 7.27 18.20
CA ILE A 38 8.28 7.00 19.32
C ILE A 38 7.76 5.55 19.26
N LYS A 39 7.93 4.82 20.36
CA LYS A 39 7.34 3.49 20.57
C LYS A 39 6.14 3.60 21.48
N TYR A 40 5.18 2.71 21.30
CA TYR A 40 3.89 2.77 21.97
C TYR A 40 3.48 1.38 22.48
N VAL A 41 2.87 1.34 23.66
CA VAL A 41 2.14 0.18 24.18
C VAL A 41 0.66 0.34 23.81
N TRP A 42 0.09 -0.65 23.14
CA TRP A 42 -1.31 -0.65 22.71
C TRP A 42 -2.09 -1.79 23.36
N LEU A 43 -3.41 -1.68 23.35
CA LEU A 43 -4.30 -2.81 23.63
C LEU A 43 -4.10 -3.95 22.62
N ALA A 44 -4.37 -5.18 23.08
CA ALA A 44 -4.31 -6.38 22.27
C ALA A 44 -5.25 -6.33 21.05
N ALA A 45 -4.95 -7.12 20.01
CA ALA A 45 -5.74 -7.17 18.78
C ALA A 45 -7.20 -7.63 19.01
N SER A 46 -7.44 -8.44 20.05
CA SER A 46 -8.77 -8.88 20.47
C SER A 46 -9.60 -7.81 21.19
N SER A 47 -9.01 -6.66 21.50
CA SER A 47 -9.75 -5.56 22.13
C SER A 47 -10.81 -4.98 21.19
N SER A 48 -11.93 -4.54 21.77
CA SER A 48 -13.04 -3.94 21.02
C SER A 48 -12.59 -2.74 20.18
N PHE A 49 -11.65 -1.93 20.69
CA PHE A 49 -11.11 -0.78 19.99
C PHE A 49 -10.37 -1.16 18.70
N LYS A 50 -9.46 -2.16 18.78
CA LYS A 50 -8.72 -2.65 17.61
C LYS A 50 -9.65 -3.37 16.63
N GLY A 51 -10.62 -4.15 17.13
CA GLY A 51 -11.62 -4.83 16.29
C GLY A 51 -12.49 -3.87 15.49
N LYS A 52 -12.99 -2.79 16.11
CA LYS A 52 -13.77 -1.74 15.40
C LYS A 52 -12.95 -1.07 14.29
N ALA A 53 -11.70 -0.69 14.59
CA ALA A 53 -10.81 -0.10 13.59
C ALA A 53 -10.51 -1.07 12.42
N ASP A 54 -10.36 -2.37 12.70
CA ASP A 54 -10.12 -3.38 11.67
C ASP A 54 -11.36 -3.59 10.79
N MET A 55 -12.55 -3.61 11.39
CA MET A 55 -13.82 -3.64 10.68
C MET A 55 -13.97 -2.42 9.76
N GLU A 56 -13.73 -1.21 10.27
CA GLU A 56 -13.77 0.03 9.48
C GLU A 56 -12.79 0.02 8.30
N LYS A 57 -11.60 -0.56 8.47
CA LYS A 57 -10.62 -0.77 7.41
C LYS A 57 -11.20 -1.62 6.27
N TYR A 58 -11.88 -2.73 6.59
CA TYR A 58 -12.54 -3.55 5.58
C TYR A 58 -13.78 -2.89 4.99
N GLU A 59 -14.56 -2.12 5.77
CA GLU A 59 -15.68 -1.33 5.25
C GLU A 59 -15.22 -0.23 4.27
N LYS A 60 -14.05 0.38 4.48
CA LYS A 60 -13.43 1.27 3.49
C LYS A 60 -13.12 0.54 2.18
N ALA A 61 -12.59 -0.68 2.25
CA ALA A 61 -12.32 -1.50 1.06
C ALA A 61 -13.62 -1.93 0.35
N ARG A 62 -14.70 -2.22 1.09
CA ARG A 62 -16.03 -2.51 0.53
C ARG A 62 -16.63 -1.28 -0.16
N ARG A 63 -16.49 -0.09 0.42
CA ARG A 63 -16.89 1.16 -0.23
C ARG A 63 -16.09 1.41 -1.52
N LEU A 64 -14.77 1.14 -1.50
CA LEU A 64 -13.94 1.21 -2.69
C LEU A 64 -14.46 0.27 -3.79
N LYS A 65 -14.88 -0.97 -3.46
CA LYS A 65 -15.50 -1.91 -4.42
C LYS A 65 -16.66 -1.30 -5.20
N ASN A 66 -17.48 -0.48 -4.54
CA ASN A 66 -18.66 0.13 -5.16
C ASN A 66 -18.32 1.31 -6.09
N CYS A 67 -17.16 1.96 -5.91
CA CYS A 67 -16.74 3.10 -6.73
C CYS A 67 -15.48 2.86 -7.57
N ILE A 68 -14.92 1.64 -7.54
CA ILE A 68 -13.66 1.31 -8.21
C ILE A 68 -13.72 1.62 -9.71
N ALA A 69 -14.83 1.32 -10.39
CA ALA A 69 -14.99 1.61 -11.82
C ALA A 69 -14.83 3.11 -12.14
N LYS A 70 -15.34 4.00 -11.27
CA LYS A 70 -15.17 5.45 -11.42
C LYS A 70 -13.71 5.85 -11.26
N ILE A 71 -13.01 5.29 -10.27
CA ILE A 71 -11.60 5.59 -10.02
C ILE A 71 -10.71 5.07 -11.15
N ARG A 72 -11.03 3.89 -11.69
CA ARG A 72 -10.33 3.33 -12.84
C ARG A 72 -10.48 4.19 -14.08
N LYS A 73 -11.70 4.69 -14.32
CA LYS A 73 -11.93 5.67 -15.37
C LYS A 73 -11.12 6.96 -15.16
N ASP A 74 -11.13 7.51 -13.94
CA ASP A 74 -10.39 8.73 -13.60
C ASP A 74 -8.89 8.63 -13.93
N TYR A 75 -8.22 7.57 -13.47
CA TYR A 75 -6.80 7.41 -13.81
C TYR A 75 -6.62 7.04 -15.29
N THR A 76 -7.51 6.27 -15.91
CA THR A 76 -7.35 5.90 -17.34
C THR A 76 -7.45 7.13 -18.24
N ASP A 77 -8.39 8.02 -17.98
CA ASP A 77 -8.53 9.29 -18.70
C ASP A 77 -7.27 10.17 -18.48
N GLY A 78 -6.76 10.19 -17.24
CA GLY A 78 -5.55 10.93 -16.87
C GLY A 78 -4.23 10.38 -17.43
N LEU A 79 -4.18 9.16 -17.97
CA LEU A 79 -2.97 8.59 -18.59
C LEU A 79 -2.52 9.37 -19.83
N THR A 80 -3.43 10.09 -20.49
CA THR A 80 -3.17 10.88 -21.69
C THR A 80 -3.16 12.39 -21.42
N ALA A 81 -3.18 12.78 -20.14
CA ALA A 81 -3.18 14.18 -19.74
C ALA A 81 -1.94 14.92 -20.26
N LYS A 82 -2.13 16.19 -20.63
CA LYS A 82 -1.05 17.05 -21.12
C LYS A 82 -0.12 17.47 -19.99
N ASP A 83 -0.65 17.65 -18.79
CA ASP A 83 0.13 18.00 -17.62
C ASP A 83 0.85 16.77 -17.04
N MET A 84 2.11 16.98 -16.68
CA MET A 84 3.00 15.89 -16.24
C MET A 84 2.52 15.31 -14.91
N PHE A 85 2.16 16.15 -13.95
CA PHE A 85 1.59 15.77 -12.66
C PHE A 85 0.42 14.79 -12.78
N THR A 86 -0.64 15.12 -13.52
CA THR A 86 -1.82 14.24 -13.66
C THR A 86 -1.45 12.94 -14.34
N ARG A 87 -0.57 12.98 -15.35
CA ARG A 87 -0.12 11.78 -16.06
C ARG A 87 0.70 10.85 -15.15
N GLN A 88 1.61 11.41 -14.34
CA GLN A 88 2.37 10.65 -13.33
C GLN A 88 1.47 10.08 -12.25
N ARG A 89 0.59 10.91 -11.66
CA ARG A 89 -0.40 10.49 -10.67
C ARG A 89 -1.27 9.33 -11.18
N SER A 90 -1.76 9.45 -12.41
CA SER A 90 -2.63 8.45 -13.03
C SER A 90 -1.89 7.15 -13.34
N THR A 91 -0.64 7.26 -13.82
CA THR A 91 0.23 6.11 -14.07
C THR A 91 0.58 5.40 -12.75
N ALA A 92 0.92 6.14 -11.69
CA ALA A 92 1.17 5.60 -10.36
C ALA A 92 -0.07 4.92 -9.77
N MET A 93 -1.25 5.52 -9.94
CA MET A 93 -2.51 4.91 -9.51
C MET A 93 -2.79 3.58 -10.22
N TRP A 94 -2.56 3.52 -11.53
CA TRP A 94 -2.68 2.27 -12.29
C TRP A 94 -1.70 1.21 -11.76
N VAL A 95 -0.45 1.57 -11.51
CA VAL A 95 0.57 0.65 -10.96
C VAL A 95 0.17 0.13 -9.57
N ILE A 96 -0.37 0.99 -8.70
CA ILE A 96 -0.83 0.58 -7.36
C ILE A 96 -2.07 -0.33 -7.43
N ASP A 97 -3.04 0.00 -8.27
CA ASP A 97 -4.28 -0.78 -8.40
C ASP A 97 -4.03 -2.12 -9.11
N VAL A 98 -3.35 -2.11 -10.25
CA VAL A 98 -3.21 -3.29 -11.12
C VAL A 98 -2.02 -4.16 -10.72
N LEU A 99 -0.86 -3.56 -10.44
CA LEU A 99 0.35 -4.30 -10.08
C LEU A 99 0.49 -4.49 -8.56
N ALA A 100 -0.44 -3.97 -7.77
CA ALA A 100 -0.51 -4.13 -6.31
C ALA A 100 0.72 -3.63 -5.54
N LEU A 101 1.50 -2.70 -6.12
CA LEU A 101 2.66 -2.14 -5.46
C LEU A 101 2.26 -1.31 -4.23
N ARG A 102 3.12 -1.33 -3.21
CA ARG A 102 3.00 -0.41 -2.07
C ARG A 102 3.27 1.00 -2.55
N VAL A 103 2.61 1.99 -1.94
CA VAL A 103 2.75 3.39 -2.34
C VAL A 103 4.18 3.92 -2.27
N GLY A 104 4.97 3.51 -1.25
CA GLY A 104 6.35 3.96 -1.05
C GLY A 104 6.41 5.39 -0.54
N ASN A 105 6.63 5.57 0.76
CA ASN A 105 6.94 6.88 1.31
C ASN A 105 8.44 7.14 1.15
N GLU A 106 8.82 8.42 1.05
CA GLU A 106 10.20 8.85 1.17
C GLU A 106 10.82 8.38 2.50
N LYS A 107 12.11 8.08 2.43
CA LYS A 107 12.93 7.54 3.52
C LYS A 107 14.01 8.54 3.89
N GLY A 108 14.33 8.62 5.18
CA GLY A 108 15.50 9.39 5.64
C GLY A 108 16.81 8.70 5.27
N GLU A 109 17.92 9.44 5.32
CA GLU A 109 19.27 8.93 5.00
C GLU A 109 19.72 7.78 5.93
N ASP A 110 19.21 7.75 7.16
CA ASP A 110 19.50 6.70 8.16
C ASP A 110 18.62 5.45 8.02
N GLU A 111 17.67 5.43 7.06
CA GLU A 111 16.81 4.28 6.82
C GLU A 111 17.33 3.41 5.67
N ALA A 112 17.03 2.10 5.72
CA ALA A 112 17.33 1.22 4.61
C ALA A 112 16.66 1.72 3.30
N ASP A 113 17.45 1.82 2.23
CA ASP A 113 17.01 2.24 0.91
C ASP A 113 16.02 1.23 0.32
N THR A 114 14.75 1.49 0.60
CA THR A 114 13.63 0.65 0.22
C THR A 114 12.59 1.52 -0.44
N VAL A 115 12.02 1.05 -1.54
CA VAL A 115 11.15 1.85 -2.38
C VAL A 115 9.77 1.23 -2.56
N GLY A 116 8.81 2.08 -2.91
CA GLY A 116 7.52 1.66 -3.45
C GLY A 116 7.18 2.51 -4.67
N CYS A 117 5.94 2.41 -5.14
CA CYS A 117 5.49 2.99 -6.41
C CYS A 117 5.93 4.45 -6.62
N CYS A 118 5.61 5.36 -5.69
CA CYS A 118 5.89 6.79 -5.82
C CYS A 118 7.38 7.12 -5.67
N SER A 119 8.16 6.27 -5.02
CA SER A 119 9.59 6.46 -4.78
C SER A 119 10.48 5.59 -5.69
N LEU A 120 9.93 5.10 -6.80
CA LEU A 120 10.71 4.36 -7.79
C LEU A 120 11.66 5.32 -8.51
N ARG A 121 12.95 4.98 -8.52
CA ARG A 121 14.00 5.61 -9.34
C ARG A 121 14.21 4.90 -10.68
N VAL A 122 14.87 5.58 -11.61
CA VAL A 122 15.12 5.09 -12.98
C VAL A 122 15.86 3.75 -12.98
N GLU A 123 16.82 3.55 -12.08
CA GLU A 123 17.60 2.30 -11.95
C GLU A 123 16.75 1.07 -11.64
N HIS A 124 15.54 1.24 -11.08
CA HIS A 124 14.66 0.14 -10.73
C HIS A 124 13.82 -0.39 -11.91
N ALA A 125 13.83 0.30 -13.05
CA ALA A 125 12.99 -0.01 -14.19
C ALA A 125 13.81 -0.27 -15.45
N SER A 126 13.52 -1.39 -16.12
CA SER A 126 14.06 -1.73 -17.44
C SER A 126 12.92 -1.96 -18.43
N PHE A 127 13.10 -1.48 -19.66
CA PHE A 127 12.06 -1.44 -20.68
C PHE A 127 12.48 -2.20 -21.94
N ASN A 128 11.68 -3.18 -22.33
CA ASN A 128 11.80 -3.88 -23.61
C ASN A 128 10.67 -3.44 -24.54
N ALA A 129 11.02 -2.61 -25.53
CA ALA A 129 10.05 -2.02 -26.45
C ALA A 129 9.47 -3.03 -27.46
N THR A 130 10.20 -4.11 -27.77
CA THR A 130 9.75 -5.12 -28.75
C THR A 130 8.48 -5.83 -28.29
N ASN A 131 8.39 -6.12 -26.99
CA ASN A 131 7.28 -6.88 -26.41
C ASN A 131 6.41 -6.05 -25.45
N CYS A 132 6.62 -4.73 -25.37
CA CYS A 132 5.97 -3.84 -24.40
C CYS A 132 6.09 -4.38 -22.97
N GLU A 133 7.32 -4.65 -22.54
CA GLU A 133 7.62 -5.36 -21.29
C GLU A 133 8.41 -4.46 -20.34
N LEU A 134 7.91 -4.37 -19.10
CA LEU A 134 8.51 -3.62 -18.00
C LEU A 134 9.09 -4.62 -16.99
N THR A 135 10.39 -4.55 -16.73
CA THR A 135 11.00 -5.24 -15.60
C THR A 135 11.23 -4.26 -14.46
N LEU A 136 10.73 -4.60 -13.28
CA LEU A 136 10.93 -3.86 -12.04
C LEU A 136 11.81 -4.68 -11.09
N SER A 137 12.93 -4.10 -10.68
CA SER A 137 13.90 -4.73 -9.77
C SER A 137 14.32 -3.74 -8.68
N PHE A 138 13.88 -3.97 -7.43
CA PHE A 138 14.19 -3.09 -6.31
C PHE A 138 14.02 -3.80 -4.95
N LEU A 139 14.49 -3.17 -3.88
CA LEU A 139 14.23 -3.61 -2.50
C LEU A 139 12.96 -2.93 -1.97
N GLY A 140 11.95 -3.74 -1.65
CA GLY A 140 10.70 -3.26 -1.07
C GLY A 140 10.75 -3.18 0.46
N LYS A 141 9.56 -3.11 1.08
CA LYS A 141 9.41 -3.13 2.54
C LYS A 141 10.18 -4.31 3.15
N ASP A 142 10.86 -4.04 4.28
CA ASP A 142 11.68 -5.02 5.01
C ASP A 142 12.86 -5.56 4.17
N SER A 143 13.34 -4.76 3.20
CA SER A 143 14.42 -5.10 2.25
C SER A 143 14.18 -6.37 1.44
N MET A 144 12.90 -6.74 1.26
CA MET A 144 12.53 -7.89 0.45
C MET A 144 12.74 -7.58 -1.03
N PRO A 145 13.50 -8.41 -1.79
CA PRO A 145 13.71 -8.17 -3.20
C PRO A 145 12.40 -8.36 -3.97
N TYR A 146 12.08 -7.37 -4.79
CA TYR A 146 11.03 -7.43 -5.80
C TYR A 146 11.70 -7.47 -7.16
N ASN A 147 11.58 -8.58 -7.87
CA ASN A 147 12.04 -8.72 -9.25
C ASN A 147 10.89 -9.33 -10.06
N ASN A 148 10.28 -8.52 -10.92
CA ASN A 148 9.13 -8.93 -11.71
C ASN A 148 9.17 -8.31 -13.10
N THR A 149 8.98 -9.16 -14.10
CA THR A 149 8.88 -8.77 -15.52
C THR A 149 7.42 -8.88 -15.95
N ILE A 150 6.86 -7.75 -16.37
CA ILE A 150 5.43 -7.58 -16.63
C ILE A 150 5.27 -7.22 -18.10
N GLN A 151 4.58 -8.08 -18.84
CA GLN A 151 4.18 -7.80 -20.21
C GLN A 151 2.97 -6.87 -20.20
N LEU A 152 3.18 -5.57 -20.44
CA LEU A 152 2.12 -4.57 -20.32
C LEU A 152 1.10 -4.66 -21.48
N ALA A 153 1.48 -5.22 -22.63
CA ALA A 153 0.57 -5.46 -23.75
C ALA A 153 -0.67 -6.30 -23.38
N VAL A 154 -0.59 -7.17 -22.36
CA VAL A 154 -1.75 -7.99 -21.94
C VAL A 154 -2.88 -7.16 -21.34
N TYR A 155 -2.60 -5.92 -20.94
CA TYR A 155 -3.59 -4.96 -20.46
C TYR A 155 -4.13 -4.04 -21.59
N GLY A 156 -3.88 -4.41 -22.86
CA GLY A 156 -4.32 -3.70 -24.04
C GLY A 156 -3.74 -2.28 -24.13
N THR A 157 -4.50 -1.37 -24.74
CA THR A 157 -4.08 0.03 -24.98
C THR A 157 -3.72 0.77 -23.71
N VAL A 158 -4.36 0.45 -22.58
CA VAL A 158 -4.05 1.06 -21.27
C VAL A 158 -2.66 0.64 -20.81
N GLY A 159 -2.31 -0.63 -20.94
CA GLY A 159 -0.98 -1.13 -20.58
C GLY A 159 0.12 -0.53 -21.45
N GLU A 160 -0.11 -0.44 -22.76
CA GLU A 160 0.80 0.21 -23.69
C GLU A 160 1.01 1.69 -23.35
N GLN A 161 -0.06 2.42 -22.98
CA GLN A 161 0.04 3.81 -22.56
C GLN A 161 0.84 3.95 -21.26
N VAL A 162 0.64 3.05 -20.29
CA VAL A 162 1.42 3.02 -19.04
C VAL A 162 2.90 2.75 -19.33
N PHE A 163 3.21 1.80 -20.21
CA PHE A 163 4.57 1.51 -20.64
C PHE A 163 5.25 2.76 -21.24
N ASN A 164 4.56 3.42 -22.17
CA ASN A 164 5.06 4.63 -22.83
C ASN A 164 5.25 5.78 -21.84
N ASN A 165 4.31 5.97 -20.91
CA ASN A 165 4.42 6.98 -19.86
C ASN A 165 5.64 6.72 -18.98
N LEU A 166 5.77 5.53 -18.40
CA LEU A 166 6.91 5.16 -17.54
C LEU A 166 8.25 5.33 -18.28
N LYS A 167 8.34 4.86 -19.53
CA LYS A 167 9.53 5.02 -20.36
C LYS A 167 9.85 6.51 -20.59
N SER A 168 8.84 7.33 -20.85
CA SER A 168 9.00 8.78 -21.05
C SER A 168 9.42 9.50 -19.77
N PHE A 169 8.95 9.03 -18.61
CA PHE A 169 9.30 9.62 -17.31
C PHE A 169 10.76 9.36 -16.93
N CYS A 170 11.37 8.29 -17.46
CA CYS A 170 12.80 7.99 -17.31
C CYS A 170 13.68 8.69 -18.35
N ALA A 171 13.11 9.28 -19.39
CA ALA A 171 13.89 9.86 -20.48
C ALA A 171 14.72 11.06 -19.98
N LYS A 172 16.01 11.08 -20.33
CA LYS A 172 16.97 12.14 -19.95
C LYS A 172 17.16 12.30 -18.43
N LYS A 173 16.95 11.23 -17.67
CA LYS A 173 17.21 11.18 -16.24
C LYS A 173 18.37 10.26 -15.90
N GLU A 174 19.08 10.60 -14.85
CA GLU A 174 20.12 9.76 -14.26
C GLU A 174 19.50 8.58 -13.49
N PRO A 175 20.23 7.46 -13.30
CA PRO A 175 19.70 6.26 -12.65
C PRO A 175 19.08 6.48 -11.26
N HIS A 176 19.64 7.40 -10.47
CA HIS A 176 19.20 7.71 -9.11
C HIS A 176 18.02 8.69 -9.03
N GLN A 177 17.55 9.23 -10.15
CA GLN A 177 16.44 10.19 -10.15
C GLN A 177 15.09 9.48 -10.12
N ASP A 178 14.09 10.11 -9.49
CA ASP A 178 12.74 9.55 -9.38
C ASP A 178 12.03 9.48 -10.73
N ILE A 179 11.38 8.35 -11.00
CA ILE A 179 10.45 8.19 -12.12
C ILE A 179 9.30 9.18 -11.94
N PHE A 180 8.71 9.23 -10.74
CA PHE A 180 7.55 10.06 -10.40
C PHE A 180 7.92 11.39 -9.72
N HIS A 181 8.87 12.13 -10.30
CA HIS A 181 9.43 13.38 -9.74
C HIS A 181 8.45 14.53 -9.46
N GLU A 182 7.23 14.53 -10.02
CA GLU A 182 6.22 15.57 -9.71
C GLU A 182 5.18 15.08 -8.70
N LEU A 183 5.26 13.83 -8.22
CA LEU A 183 4.21 13.22 -7.42
C LEU A 183 4.71 12.80 -6.03
N SER A 184 4.16 13.44 -4.99
CA SER A 184 4.31 12.94 -3.62
C SER A 184 3.18 11.99 -3.21
N VAL A 185 3.44 11.15 -2.19
CA VAL A 185 2.40 10.29 -1.57
C VAL A 185 1.27 11.11 -0.95
N THR A 186 1.59 12.30 -0.43
CA THR A 186 0.60 13.22 0.16
C THR A 186 -0.39 13.68 -0.90
N GLU A 187 0.10 14.09 -2.06
CA GLU A 187 -0.75 14.53 -3.18
C GLU A 187 -1.57 13.41 -3.77
N LEU A 188 -0.99 12.21 -3.90
CA LEU A 188 -1.71 11.01 -4.33
C LEU A 188 -2.89 10.72 -3.40
N ASN A 189 -2.66 10.70 -2.09
CA ASN A 189 -3.72 10.43 -1.12
C ASN A 189 -4.75 11.57 -1.02
N LYS A 190 -4.34 12.82 -1.25
CA LYS A 190 -5.24 13.97 -1.35
C LYS A 190 -6.20 13.82 -2.53
N HIS A 191 -5.69 13.44 -3.71
CA HIS A 191 -6.52 13.13 -4.88
C HIS A 191 -7.48 11.97 -4.59
N LEU A 192 -6.98 10.86 -4.05
CA LEU A 192 -7.80 9.71 -3.68
C LEU A 192 -8.93 10.07 -2.71
N SER A 193 -8.63 10.88 -1.70
CA SER A 193 -9.63 11.35 -0.73
C SER A 193 -10.72 12.21 -1.37
N SER A 194 -10.40 12.93 -2.45
CA SER A 194 -11.39 13.69 -3.23
C SER A 194 -12.33 12.79 -4.04
N LEU A 195 -11.86 11.62 -4.47
CA LEU A 195 -12.66 10.63 -5.20
C LEU A 195 -13.57 9.81 -4.27
N MET A 196 -13.06 9.50 -3.07
CA MET A 196 -13.83 8.86 -2.00
C MET A 196 -13.30 9.33 -0.64
N PRO A 197 -14.13 9.94 0.23
CA PRO A 197 -13.70 10.39 1.54
C PRO A 197 -13.02 9.29 2.38
N GLY A 198 -11.79 9.56 2.83
CA GLY A 198 -10.99 8.64 3.62
C GLY A 198 -10.28 7.54 2.83
N LEU A 199 -10.27 7.62 1.49
CA LEU A 199 -9.49 6.73 0.63
C LEU A 199 -8.01 7.09 0.63
N SER A 200 -7.17 6.07 0.66
CA SER A 200 -5.72 6.18 0.49
C SER A 200 -5.19 5.01 -0.33
N ALA A 201 -3.97 5.11 -0.84
CA ALA A 201 -3.33 4.06 -1.61
C ALA A 201 -3.27 2.72 -0.85
N LYS A 202 -3.17 2.75 0.48
CA LYS A 202 -3.16 1.55 1.34
C LYS A 202 -4.46 0.74 1.26
N VAL A 203 -5.60 1.38 0.95
CA VAL A 203 -6.90 0.72 0.86
C VAL A 203 -6.95 -0.23 -0.35
N PHE A 204 -6.29 0.11 -1.46
CA PHE A 204 -6.23 -0.72 -2.67
C PHE A 204 -5.65 -2.10 -2.40
N ARG A 205 -4.61 -2.20 -1.55
CA ARG A 205 -4.02 -3.49 -1.17
C ARG A 205 -5.00 -4.38 -0.41
N THR A 206 -5.76 -3.79 0.51
CA THR A 206 -6.81 -4.51 1.25
C THR A 206 -7.94 -4.93 0.31
N PHE A 207 -8.35 -4.03 -0.59
CA PHE A 207 -9.38 -4.28 -1.59
C PHE A 207 -8.98 -5.41 -2.55
N ASN A 208 -7.82 -5.33 -3.20
CA ASN A 208 -7.33 -6.34 -4.15
C ASN A 208 -7.17 -7.70 -3.48
N ALA A 209 -6.57 -7.75 -2.28
CA ALA A 209 -6.43 -9.00 -1.55
C ALA A 209 -7.80 -9.64 -1.22
N SER A 210 -8.77 -8.83 -0.79
CA SER A 210 -10.10 -9.33 -0.39
C SER A 210 -10.92 -9.78 -1.59
N VAL A 211 -10.93 -9.00 -2.67
CA VAL A 211 -11.67 -9.34 -3.90
C VAL A 211 -11.05 -10.52 -4.62
N THR A 212 -9.72 -10.64 -4.65
CA THR A 212 -9.07 -11.82 -5.22
C THR A 212 -9.44 -13.07 -4.42
N LEU A 213 -9.40 -13.02 -3.08
CA LEU A 213 -9.82 -14.16 -2.28
C LEU A 213 -11.29 -14.54 -2.55
N GLU A 214 -12.20 -13.55 -2.55
CA GLU A 214 -13.62 -13.76 -2.85
C GLU A 214 -13.85 -14.45 -4.20
N LYS A 215 -13.07 -14.09 -5.23
CA LYS A 215 -13.15 -14.68 -6.57
C LYS A 215 -12.54 -16.08 -6.66
N GLU A 216 -11.44 -16.31 -5.95
CA GLU A 216 -10.68 -17.56 -6.00
C GLU A 216 -11.23 -18.63 -5.06
N LEU A 217 -12.01 -18.25 -4.04
CA LEU A 217 -12.70 -19.20 -3.18
C LEU A 217 -13.63 -20.06 -4.04
N PRO A 218 -13.50 -21.39 -3.99
CA PRO A 218 -14.37 -22.26 -4.77
C PRO A 218 -15.81 -22.11 -4.27
N ARG A 219 -16.77 -22.34 -5.18
CA ARG A 219 -18.16 -22.58 -4.76
C ARG A 219 -18.19 -23.91 -4.02
N VAL A 220 -18.19 -23.85 -2.69
CA VAL A 220 -18.25 -25.04 -1.84
C VAL A 220 -19.54 -25.80 -2.13
N LEU A 221 -19.43 -27.06 -2.54
CA LEU A 221 -20.60 -27.91 -2.78
C LEU A 221 -21.00 -28.61 -1.46
N PRO A 222 -22.31 -28.79 -1.20
CA PRO A 222 -22.76 -29.57 -0.05
C PRO A 222 -22.22 -31.01 -0.14
N GLY A 223 -21.47 -31.45 0.87
CA GLY A 223 -20.93 -32.83 0.95
C GLY A 223 -19.40 -32.95 0.89
N ASP A 224 -18.66 -31.88 0.55
CA ASP A 224 -17.20 -31.93 0.52
C ASP A 224 -16.59 -32.17 1.91
N ASP A 225 -15.56 -33.04 1.96
CA ASP A 225 -14.77 -33.30 3.16
C ASP A 225 -14.04 -32.04 3.65
N VAL A 226 -13.87 -31.92 4.98
CA VAL A 226 -13.23 -30.75 5.60
C VAL A 226 -11.79 -30.57 5.11
N ALA A 227 -11.02 -31.65 4.90
CA ALA A 227 -9.66 -31.56 4.42
C ALA A 227 -9.59 -30.99 2.99
N VAL A 228 -10.52 -31.39 2.12
CA VAL A 228 -10.63 -30.86 0.74
C VAL A 228 -10.92 -29.36 0.74
N LYS A 229 -11.80 -28.90 1.64
CA LYS A 229 -12.10 -27.48 1.81
C LYS A 229 -10.88 -26.67 2.28
N ILE A 230 -10.10 -27.23 3.22
CA ILE A 230 -8.87 -26.59 3.72
C ILE A 230 -7.84 -26.45 2.59
N VAL A 231 -7.61 -27.51 1.80
CA VAL A 231 -6.68 -27.45 0.67
C VAL A 231 -7.11 -26.38 -0.33
N SER A 232 -8.39 -26.38 -0.71
CA SER A 232 -8.92 -25.41 -1.66
C SER A 232 -8.86 -23.96 -1.15
N TYR A 233 -9.14 -23.75 0.14
CA TYR A 233 -8.97 -22.45 0.79
C TYR A 233 -7.50 -21.99 0.75
N ASN A 234 -6.56 -22.88 1.07
CA ASN A 234 -5.13 -22.57 1.07
C ASN A 234 -4.63 -22.24 -0.34
N ASP A 235 -5.12 -22.92 -1.37
CA ASP A 235 -4.77 -22.62 -2.77
C ASP A 235 -5.32 -21.26 -3.21
N ALA A 236 -6.57 -20.92 -2.86
CA ALA A 236 -7.10 -19.58 -3.08
C ALA A 236 -6.26 -18.51 -2.35
N ASN A 237 -5.88 -18.76 -1.11
CA ASN A 237 -5.08 -17.84 -0.30
C ASN A 237 -3.63 -17.69 -0.82
N ARG A 238 -3.04 -18.73 -1.43
CA ARG A 238 -1.73 -18.64 -2.10
C ARG A 238 -1.74 -17.62 -3.24
N LYS A 239 -2.82 -17.56 -4.03
CA LYS A 239 -2.95 -16.57 -5.10
C LYS A 239 -2.99 -15.12 -4.58
N VAL A 240 -3.60 -14.91 -3.41
CA VAL A 240 -3.65 -13.60 -2.75
C VAL A 240 -2.27 -13.17 -2.23
N ARG A 241 -1.41 -14.11 -1.83
CA ARG A 241 -0.07 -13.80 -1.30
C ARG A 241 0.79 -13.01 -2.27
N PHE A 242 0.64 -13.23 -3.57
CA PHE A 242 1.40 -12.50 -4.61
C PHE A 242 1.01 -11.02 -4.75
N ILE A 243 -0.13 -10.62 -4.17
CA ILE A 243 -0.66 -9.25 -4.15
C ILE A 243 -0.29 -8.54 -2.81
N ARG A 244 0.19 -9.31 -1.82
CA ARG A 244 0.48 -8.86 -0.44
C ARG A 244 1.96 -8.54 -0.19
#